data_AF-A0A956G159-F1
#
_entry.id   AF-A0A956G159-F1
#
_cell.length_a   1.000
_cell.length_b   1.000
_cell.length_c   1.000
_cell.angle_alpha   90.00
_cell.angle_beta   90.00
_cell.angle_gamma   90.00
#
_symmetry.space_group_name_H-M   'P 1'
#
loop_
_entity.id
_entity.type
_entity.pdbx_description
1 polymer ?
#
loop_
_entity_poly.entity_id
_entity_poly.type
_entity_poly.pdbx_seq_one_letter_code
_entity_poly.pdbx_strand_id
1 'polypeptide(L)'
;MTRKFSEEQIVGILEAIEAGESIDKVCFDYGLSRHLLRERVVGELSPEERLRVLEEDNRRLKELLGQLSLEGLLDAPSRRW
;
A
#
# COMPACT_ATOMS: atom_id res chain seq x y z
N MET A 1 7.12 -17.42 -11.94
CA MET A 1 6.58 -18.23 -10.83
C MET A 1 6.23 -17.28 -9.70
N THR A 2 4.96 -17.20 -9.31
CA THR A 2 4.52 -16.36 -8.18
C THR A 2 4.98 -17.01 -6.87
N ARG A 3 5.93 -16.35 -6.18
CA ARG A 3 6.35 -16.76 -4.83
C ARG A 3 5.13 -16.60 -3.90
N LYS A 4 4.53 -17.72 -3.50
CA LYS A 4 3.51 -17.75 -2.46
C LYS A 4 4.21 -17.94 -1.13
N PHE A 5 4.04 -17.00 -0.20
CA PHE A 5 4.41 -17.19 1.20
C PHE A 5 3.42 -18.15 1.85
N SER A 6 3.88 -18.91 2.83
CA SER A 6 3.00 -19.76 3.62
C SER A 6 2.11 -18.91 4.53
N GLU A 7 1.01 -19.50 4.98
CA GLU A 7 0.06 -18.86 5.90
C GLU A 7 0.76 -18.47 7.20
N GLU A 8 1.69 -19.30 7.71
CA GLU A 8 2.46 -18.99 8.92
C GLU A 8 3.39 -17.79 8.72
N GLN A 9 3.96 -17.62 7.53
CA GLN A 9 4.78 -16.46 7.21
C GLN A 9 3.95 -15.17 7.17
N ILE A 10 2.72 -15.24 6.66
CA ILE A 10 1.81 -14.10 6.62
C ILE A 10 1.40 -13.68 8.04
N VAL A 11 1.05 -14.63 8.90
CA VAL A 11 0.69 -14.36 10.30
C VAL A 11 1.87 -13.71 11.05
N GLY A 12 3.09 -14.25 10.92
CA GLY A 12 4.26 -13.67 11.59
C GLY A 12 4.61 -12.25 11.10
N ILE A 13 4.37 -11.95 9.82
CA ILE A 13 4.53 -10.60 9.27
C ILE A 13 3.51 -9.62 9.88
N LEU A 14 2.25 -10.06 10.03
CA LEU A 14 1.19 -9.24 10.60
C LEU A 14 1.44 -8.96 12.09
N GLU A 15 1.83 -9.98 12.86
CA GLU A 15 2.21 -9.84 14.27
C GLU A 15 3.39 -8.89 14.47
N ALA A 16 4.42 -8.97 13.61
CA ALA A 16 5.55 -8.05 13.65
C ALA A 16 5.14 -6.59 13.41
N ILE A 17 4.22 -6.35 12.47
CA ILE A 17 3.66 -5.02 12.19
C ILE A 17 2.81 -4.53 13.36
N GLU A 18 1.95 -5.38 13.94
CA GLU A 18 1.14 -5.04 15.12
C GLU A 18 1.99 -4.77 16.37
N ALA A 19 3.10 -5.49 16.53
CA ALA A 19 4.10 -5.24 17.57
C ALA A 19 4.88 -3.93 17.38
N GLY A 20 4.66 -3.23 16.25
CA GLY A 20 5.27 -1.94 15.95
C GLY A 20 6.64 -2.04 15.29
N GLU A 21 7.03 -3.19 14.73
CA GLU A 21 8.25 -3.27 13.95
C GLU A 21 8.17 -2.41 12.69
N SER A 22 9.30 -1.81 12.34
CA SER A 22 9.40 -1.03 11.11
C SER A 22 9.15 -1.91 9.89
N ILE A 23 8.25 -1.47 9.02
CA ILE A 23 7.96 -2.09 7.73
C ILE A 23 9.24 -2.38 6.93
N ASP A 24 10.25 -1.51 6.99
CA ASP A 24 11.52 -1.72 6.28
C ASP A 24 12.31 -2.91 6.83
N LYS A 25 12.25 -3.15 8.15
CA LYS A 25 12.88 -4.29 8.79
C LYS A 25 12.17 -5.59 8.44
N VAL A 26 10.84 -5.60 8.51
CA VAL A 26 10.00 -6.74 8.12
C VAL A 26 10.20 -7.08 6.63
N CYS A 27 10.29 -6.07 5.76
CA CYS A 27 10.61 -6.28 4.35
C CYS A 27 12.00 -6.90 4.14
N PHE A 28 13.00 -6.48 4.92
CA PHE A 28 14.36 -7.02 4.85
C PHE A 28 14.41 -8.47 5.32
N ASP A 29 13.81 -8.77 6.48
CA ASP A 29 13.87 -10.08 7.12
C ASP A 29 13.12 -11.15 6.30
N TYR A 30 12.02 -10.78 5.64
CA TYR A 30 11.22 -11.70 4.83
C TYR A 30 11.50 -11.60 3.32
N GLY A 31 12.45 -10.75 2.90
CA GLY A 31 12.82 -10.58 1.48
C GLY A 31 11.67 -10.05 0.61
N LEU A 32 10.84 -9.16 1.17
CA LEU A 32 9.64 -8.59 0.55
C LEU A 32 9.92 -7.18 0.06
N SER A 33 9.26 -6.76 -1.02
CA SER A 33 9.15 -5.33 -1.31
C SER A 33 8.02 -4.72 -0.46
N ARG A 34 8.17 -3.43 -0.12
CA ARG A 34 7.12 -2.65 0.58
C ARG A 34 5.77 -2.69 -0.12
N HIS A 35 5.79 -2.77 -1.45
CA HIS A 35 4.59 -2.85 -2.27
C HIS A 35 3.88 -4.20 -2.10
N LEU A 36 4.64 -5.30 -2.18
CA LEU A 36 4.11 -6.65 -2.02
C LEU A 36 3.58 -6.89 -0.61
N LEU A 37 4.25 -6.35 0.42
CA LEU A 37 3.76 -6.40 1.79
C LEU A 37 2.40 -5.71 1.92
N ARG A 38 2.26 -4.52 1.34
CA ARG A 38 1.02 -3.74 1.39
C ARG A 38 -0.15 -4.46 0.70
N GLU A 39 0.09 -5.03 -0.49
CA GLU A 39 -0.91 -5.87 -1.17
C GLU A 39 -1.33 -7.10 -0.33
N ARG A 40 -0.38 -7.76 0.35
CA ARG A 40 -0.68 -8.95 1.16
C ARG A 40 -1.40 -8.63 2.46
N VAL A 41 -1.01 -7.55 3.14
CA VAL A 41 -1.71 -7.10 4.36
C VAL A 41 -3.13 -6.71 4.00
N VAL A 42 -3.33 -5.89 2.96
CA VAL A 42 -4.66 -5.59 2.44
C VAL A 42 -5.38 -6.85 1.95
N GLY A 43 -4.63 -7.86 1.49
CA GLY A 43 -5.04 -9.23 1.18
C GLY A 43 -5.90 -9.93 2.23
N GLU A 44 -5.50 -9.81 3.48
CA GLU A 44 -6.01 -10.59 4.63
C GLU A 44 -6.93 -9.76 5.56
N LEU A 45 -7.02 -8.45 5.34
CA LEU A 45 -7.94 -7.57 6.08
C LEU A 45 -9.39 -8.00 5.86
N SER A 46 -10.24 -7.83 6.88
CA SER A 46 -11.67 -8.02 6.73
C SER A 46 -12.21 -7.08 5.64
N PRO A 47 -13.37 -7.39 5.01
CA PRO A 47 -13.96 -6.51 4.00
C PRO A 47 -14.13 -5.06 4.49
N GLU A 48 -14.44 -4.86 5.78
CA GLU A 48 -14.60 -3.55 6.39
C GLU A 48 -13.26 -2.80 6.54
N GLU A 49 -12.19 -3.52 6.89
CA GLU A 49 -10.85 -2.96 7.05
C GLU A 49 -10.19 -2.65 5.70
N ARG A 50 -10.38 -3.53 4.70
CA ARG A 50 -10.01 -3.27 3.29
C ARG A 50 -10.63 -1.98 2.78
N LEU A 51 -11.93 -1.80 3.03
CA LEU A 51 -12.67 -0.63 2.57
C LEU A 51 -12.08 0.65 3.18
N ARG A 52 -11.78 0.65 4.49
CA ARG A 52 -11.14 1.80 5.16
C ARG A 52 -9.77 2.15 4.58
N VAL A 53 -8.91 1.15 4.36
CA VAL A 53 -7.57 1.40 3.82
C VAL A 53 -7.65 1.95 2.39
N LEU A 54 -8.52 1.36 1.55
CA LEU A 54 -8.75 1.84 0.19
C LEU A 54 -9.37 3.24 0.16
N GLU A 55 -10.28 3.56 1.08
CA GLU A 55 -10.86 4.90 1.22
C GLU A 55 -9.83 5.94 1.66
N GLU A 56 -8.94 5.59 2.59
CA GLU A 56 -7.87 6.47 3.05
C GLU A 56 -6.85 6.75 1.94
N ASP A 57 -6.46 5.73 1.18
CA ASP A 57 -5.58 5.89 0.02
C ASP A 57 -6.27 6.71 -1.09
N ASN A 58 -7.57 6.52 -1.30
CA ASN A 58 -8.35 7.33 -2.26
C ASN A 58 -8.43 8.80 -1.82
N ARG A 59 -8.59 9.05 -0.51
CA ARG A 59 -8.57 10.41 0.06
C ARG A 59 -7.21 11.07 -0.17
N ARG A 60 -6.11 10.39 0.16
CA ARG A 60 -4.74 10.90 -0.10
C ARG A 60 -4.49 11.16 -1.58
N LEU A 61 -4.91 10.24 -2.46
CA LEU A 61 -4.77 10.40 -3.91
C LEU A 61 -5.57 11.61 -4.42
N LYS A 62 -6.79 11.83 -3.92
CA LYS A 62 -7.60 13.01 -4.26
C LYS A 62 -7.00 14.31 -3.74
N GLU A 63 -6.42 14.31 -2.55
CA GLU A 63 -5.72 15.49 -2.01
C GLU A 63 -4.49 15.82 -2.85
N LEU A 64 -3.67 14.83 -3.19
CA LEU A 64 -2.52 15.02 -4.08
C LEU A 64 -2.94 15.46 -5.48
N LEU A 65 -4.02 14.89 -6.03
CA LEU A 65 -4.58 15.32 -7.31
C LEU A 65 -5.08 16.76 -7.26
N GLY A 66 -5.74 17.15 -6.16
CA GLY A 66 -6.20 18.52 -5.92
C GLY A 66 -5.03 19.50 -5.80
N GLN A 67 -3.95 19.12 -5.11
CA GLN A 67 -2.73 19.91 -5.02
C GLN A 67 -2.05 20.07 -6.38
N LEU A 68 -1.90 18.97 -7.13
CA LEU A 68 -1.30 18.99 -8.48
C LEU A 68 -2.15 19.75 -9.51
N SER A 69 -3.47 19.76 -9.34
CA SER A 69 -4.41 20.56 -10.14
C SER A 69 -4.29 22.05 -9.79
N LEU A 70 -4.21 22.37 -8.49
CA LEU A 70 -4.00 23.74 -8.02
C LEU A 70 -2.62 24.30 -8.42
N GLU A 71 -1.58 23.46 -8.46
CA GLU A 71 -0.24 23.79 -8.96
C GLU A 71 -0.16 23.83 -10.51
N GLY A 72 -1.27 23.57 -11.22
CA GLY A 72 -1.35 23.63 -12.68
C GLY A 72 -0.55 22.56 -13.43
N LEU A 73 0.04 21.60 -12.71
CA LEU A 73 0.83 20.49 -13.27
C LEU A 73 -0.04 19.48 -14.03
N LEU A 74 -1.30 19.29 -13.58
CA LEU A 74 -2.29 18.46 -14.27
C LEU A 74 -3.01 19.18 -15.42
N ASP A 75 -3.04 20.52 -15.39
CA ASP A 75 -3.72 21.36 -16.39
C ASP A 75 -2.79 21.75 -17.55
N ALA A 76 -1.56 21.22 -17.58
CA ALA A 76 -0.72 21.28 -18.77
C ALA A 76 -1.43 20.53 -19.89
N PRO A 77 -1.83 21.23 -20.98
CA PRO A 77 -2.80 20.70 -21.90
C PRO A 77 -2.26 19.43 -22.52
N SER A 78 -3.14 18.44 -22.62
CA SER A 78 -3.07 17.27 -23.50
C SER A 78 -2.94 17.71 -24.97
N ARG A 79 -1.87 18.45 -25.29
CA ARG A 79 -1.52 18.94 -26.62
C ARG A 79 -0.27 18.20 -27.08
N ARG A 80 -0.51 17.46 -28.15
CA ARG A 80 0.42 16.83 -29.10
C ARG A 80 0.83 15.41 -28.71
N TRP A 81 -0.06 14.48 -29.01
CA TRP A 81 0.04 13.69 -30.25
C TRP A 81 -1.36 13.30 -30.72
#